data_AF-A0A9P6IQ78-F1
#
_entry.id   AF-A0A9P6IQ78-F1
#
_cell.length_a   1.000
_cell.length_b   1.000
_cell.length_c   1.000
_cell.angle_alpha   90.00
_cell.angle_beta   90.00
_cell.angle_gamma   90.00
#
_symmetry.space_group_name_H-M   'P 1'
#
loop_
_entity.id
_entity.type
_entity.pdbx_description
1 polymer ?
#
loop_
_entity_poly.entity_id
_entity_poly.type
_entity_poly.pdbx_seq_one_letter_code
_entity_poly.pdbx_strand_id
1 'polypeptide(L)'
;MSAAASHLHKCSDATVSLKTTIHFSITDKVGALDDCLAAIKSMNISLTRIESRPSKTAEWDYDFFVDFSAVDAEQIRKVAKSLEPFAKHVHIVGTGGAAGVSADLPESTPWFPRKMVDLDSFADKVLEMGEELDSDHPGAKDPAYRARRAEITKTAKTYKT
;
A
#
# COMPACT_ATOMS: atom_id res chain seq x y z
N MET A 1 -9.54 -28.25 40.10
CA MET A 1 -8.60 -27.31 39.46
C MET A 1 -8.45 -27.73 38.00
N SER A 2 -9.25 -27.12 37.12
CA SER A 2 -9.29 -27.43 35.69
C SER A 2 -8.76 -26.21 34.94
N ALA A 3 -7.61 -26.35 34.30
CA ALA A 3 -7.02 -25.31 33.47
C ALA A 3 -7.68 -25.36 32.09
N ALA A 4 -8.52 -24.38 31.79
CA ALA A 4 -9.04 -24.16 30.45
C ALA A 4 -7.92 -23.55 29.59
N ALA A 5 -7.26 -24.39 28.80
CA ALA A 5 -6.36 -23.94 27.75
C ALA A 5 -7.18 -23.21 26.68
N SER A 6 -6.97 -21.90 26.59
CA SER A 6 -7.56 -21.01 25.60
C SER A 6 -7.23 -21.49 24.20
N HIS A 7 -8.25 -21.91 23.47
CA HIS A 7 -8.16 -22.26 22.06
C HIS A 7 -7.92 -20.97 21.26
N LEU A 8 -6.65 -20.67 20.99
CA LEU A 8 -6.26 -19.62 20.06
C LEU A 8 -6.65 -20.12 18.66
N HIS A 9 -7.74 -19.58 18.11
CA HIS A 9 -8.09 -19.79 16.71
C HIS A 9 -6.97 -19.21 15.85
N LYS A 10 -6.09 -20.09 15.37
CA LYS A 10 -5.16 -19.82 14.27
C LYS A 10 -6.00 -19.66 13.01
N CYS A 11 -6.37 -18.41 12.70
CA CYS A 11 -7.07 -18.08 11.47
C CYS A 11 -6.16 -18.46 10.30
N SER A 12 -6.74 -19.22 9.37
CA SER A 12 -6.11 -19.84 8.23
C SER A 12 -5.42 -18.83 7.31
N ASP A 13 -4.24 -19.23 6.87
CA ASP A 13 -3.31 -18.59 5.92
C ASP A 13 -4.00 -18.15 4.62
N ALA A 14 -4.51 -16.92 4.58
CA ALA A 14 -4.58 -16.16 3.35
C ALA A 14 -3.23 -15.47 3.24
N THR A 15 -2.43 -15.84 2.24
CA THR A 15 -1.16 -15.17 1.94
C THR A 15 -1.45 -13.71 1.64
N VAL A 16 -1.35 -12.85 2.66
CA VAL A 16 -1.59 -11.42 2.55
C VAL A 16 -0.50 -10.88 1.64
N SER A 17 -0.82 -10.65 0.37
CA SER A 17 0.11 -10.09 -0.58
C SER A 17 0.55 -8.69 -0.11
N LEU A 18 1.86 -8.48 0.01
CA LEU A 18 2.43 -7.22 0.44
C LEU A 18 2.45 -6.24 -0.73
N LYS A 19 1.43 -5.37 -0.77
CA LYS A 19 1.38 -4.27 -1.73
C LYS A 19 2.53 -3.31 -1.45
N THR A 20 3.37 -3.09 -2.44
CA THR A 20 4.59 -2.30 -2.31
C THR A 20 4.74 -1.39 -3.52
N THR A 21 5.19 -0.16 -3.28
CA THR A 21 5.65 0.74 -4.33
C THR A 21 7.16 0.75 -4.30
N ILE A 22 7.82 0.62 -5.44
CA ILE A 22 9.24 0.93 -5.59
C ILE A 22 9.40 2.18 -6.44
N HIS A 23 10.24 3.09 -5.96
CA HIS A 23 10.63 4.30 -6.65
C HIS A 23 12.05 4.13 -7.17
N PHE A 24 12.31 4.51 -8.42
CA PHE A 24 13.66 4.57 -8.97
C PHE A 24 13.72 5.58 -10.11
N SER A 25 14.90 6.13 -10.36
CA SER A 25 15.14 7.09 -11.43
C SER A 25 15.99 6.46 -12.52
N ILE A 26 15.67 6.69 -13.78
CA ILE A 26 16.47 6.26 -14.93
C ILE A 26 16.90 7.46 -15.76
N THR A 27 18.08 7.40 -16.36
CA THR A 27 18.48 8.36 -17.39
C THR A 27 17.87 7.96 -18.71
N ASP A 28 17.31 8.94 -19.43
CA ASP A 28 16.70 8.71 -20.73
C ASP A 28 17.73 8.18 -21.74
N LYS A 29 17.59 6.89 -22.07
CA LYS A 29 18.36 6.21 -23.11
C LYS A 29 17.52 5.05 -23.65
N VAL A 30 17.77 4.68 -24.90
CA VAL A 30 17.12 3.52 -25.53
C VAL A 30 17.36 2.27 -24.68
N GLY A 31 16.28 1.58 -24.31
CA GLY A 31 16.32 0.34 -23.53
C GLY A 31 16.37 0.49 -22.01
N ALA A 32 16.54 1.70 -21.46
CA ALA A 32 16.69 1.87 -20.00
C ALA A 32 15.54 1.29 -19.17
N LEU A 33 14.30 1.58 -19.59
CA LEU A 33 13.10 1.06 -18.92
C LEU A 33 12.93 -0.44 -19.17
N ASP A 34 13.27 -0.92 -20.37
CA ASP A 34 13.16 -2.34 -20.73
C ASP A 34 14.06 -3.21 -19.84
N ASP A 35 15.31 -2.77 -19.63
CA ASP A 35 16.25 -3.44 -18.72
C ASP A 35 15.68 -3.57 -17.30
N CYS A 36 15.07 -2.50 -16.78
CA CYS A 36 14.44 -2.49 -15.45
C CYS A 36 13.23 -3.43 -15.38
N LEU A 37 12.35 -3.41 -16.39
CA LEU A 37 11.18 -4.27 -16.45
C LEU A 37 11.56 -5.74 -16.65
N ALA A 38 12.63 -6.03 -17.39
CA ALA A 38 13.18 -7.36 -17.55
C ALA A 38 13.69 -7.93 -16.21
N ALA A 39 14.38 -7.10 -15.41
CA ALA A 39 14.82 -7.47 -14.06
C ALA A 39 13.63 -7.85 -13.16
N ILE A 40 12.57 -7.04 -13.15
CA ILE A 40 11.34 -7.33 -12.37
C ILE A 40 10.64 -8.60 -12.88
N LYS A 41 10.51 -8.74 -14.20
CA LYS A 41 9.88 -9.90 -14.84
C LYS A 41 10.57 -11.21 -14.46
N SER A 42 11.90 -11.20 -14.33
CA SER A 42 12.68 -12.38 -13.93
C SER A 42 12.30 -12.93 -12.54
N MET A 43 11.69 -12.10 -11.69
CA MET A 43 11.26 -12.46 -10.33
C MET A 43 9.81 -12.94 -10.25
N ASN A 44 9.13 -13.06 -11.39
CA ASN A 44 7.74 -13.51 -11.51
C ASN A 44 6.77 -12.67 -10.66
N ILE A 45 6.93 -11.35 -10.70
CA ILE A 45 6.09 -10.39 -9.97
C ILE A 45 5.09 -9.74 -10.91
N SER A 46 3.83 -9.68 -10.47
CA SER A 46 2.78 -8.95 -11.18
C SER A 46 2.78 -7.48 -10.77
N LEU A 47 2.91 -6.60 -11.76
CA LEU A 47 2.81 -5.15 -11.59
C LEU A 47 1.35 -4.72 -11.62
N THR A 48 0.94 -3.88 -10.67
CA THR A 48 -0.42 -3.35 -10.58
C THR A 48 -0.55 -1.95 -11.17
N ARG A 49 0.51 -1.14 -11.07
CA ARG A 49 0.56 0.22 -11.64
C ARG A 49 2.00 0.61 -11.94
N ILE A 50 2.22 1.23 -13.09
CA ILE A 50 3.51 1.84 -13.46
C ILE A 50 3.22 3.30 -13.80
N GLU A 51 3.90 4.22 -13.13
CA GLU A 51 3.82 5.64 -13.44
C GLU A 51 5.23 6.19 -13.67
N SER A 52 5.41 6.96 -14.73
CA SER A 52 6.60 7.76 -14.96
C SER A 52 6.29 9.24 -14.77
N ARG A 53 7.29 9.99 -14.33
CA ARG A 53 7.27 11.46 -14.25
C ARG A 53 8.64 12.00 -14.66
N PRO A 54 8.71 13.14 -15.36
CA PRO A 54 9.99 13.84 -15.52
C PRO A 54 10.60 14.12 -14.15
N SER A 55 11.88 13.82 -13.98
CA SER A 55 12.54 14.02 -12.69
C SER A 55 12.60 15.50 -12.34
N LYS A 56 12.44 15.82 -11.05
CA LYS A 56 12.52 17.20 -10.55
C LYS A 56 13.93 17.64 -10.20
N THR A 57 14.86 16.68 -10.07
CA THR A 57 16.21 16.92 -9.54
C THR A 57 17.28 16.92 -10.63
N ALA A 58 17.13 16.09 -11.66
CA ALA A 58 18.07 15.99 -12.76
C ALA A 58 17.38 16.16 -14.12
N GLU A 59 17.95 17.00 -14.97
CA GLU A 59 17.50 17.19 -16.35
C GLU A 59 17.73 15.89 -17.13
N TRP A 60 16.74 15.42 -17.89
CA TRP A 60 16.74 14.16 -18.68
C TRP A 60 16.63 12.84 -17.91
N ASP A 61 16.46 12.87 -16.59
CA ASP A 61 16.09 11.69 -15.83
C ASP A 61 14.55 11.57 -15.70
N TYR A 62 14.07 10.34 -15.59
CA TYR A 62 12.67 10.01 -15.33
C TYR A 62 12.55 9.26 -14.02
N ASP A 63 11.62 9.69 -13.17
CA ASP A 63 11.25 9.02 -11.93
C ASP A 63 10.11 8.04 -12.21
N PHE A 64 10.35 6.78 -11.88
CA PHE A 64 9.38 5.69 -12.00
C PHE A 64 8.87 5.29 -10.63
N PHE A 65 7.57 5.06 -10.58
CA PHE A 65 6.90 4.49 -9.43
C PHE A 65 6.15 3.25 -9.88
N VAL A 66 6.56 2.12 -9.35
CA VAL A 66 6.03 0.82 -9.73
C VAL A 66 5.37 0.19 -8.52
N ASP A 67 4.06 0.01 -8.60
CA ASP A 67 3.27 -0.69 -7.59
C ASP A 67 3.17 -2.17 -7.98
N PHE A 68 3.39 -3.06 -7.01
CA PHE A 68 3.33 -4.50 -7.19
C PHE A 68 2.91 -5.22 -5.91
N SER A 69 2.55 -6.49 -6.05
CA SER A 69 2.24 -7.38 -4.93
C SER A 69 3.37 -8.39 -4.75
N ALA A 70 4.03 -8.37 -3.59
CA ALA A 70 5.04 -9.35 -3.21
C ALA A 70 4.47 -10.41 -2.25
N VAL A 71 5.08 -11.59 -2.24
CA VAL A 71 4.74 -12.67 -1.31
C VAL A 71 5.32 -12.40 0.08
N ASP A 72 6.55 -11.90 0.14
CA ASP A 72 7.28 -11.66 1.39
C ASP A 72 8.23 -10.46 1.27
N ALA A 73 8.80 -10.05 2.41
CA ALA A 73 9.77 -8.96 2.48
C ALA A 73 11.11 -9.27 1.79
N GLU A 74 11.48 -10.54 1.65
CA GLU A 74 12.72 -10.91 0.94
C GLU A 74 12.61 -10.68 -0.57
N GLN A 75 11.46 -10.99 -1.16
CA GLN A 75 11.18 -10.77 -2.57
C GLN A 75 11.28 -9.28 -2.89
N ILE A 76 10.76 -8.41 -2.02
CA ILE A 76 10.90 -6.95 -2.16
C ILE A 76 12.37 -6.53 -2.18
N ARG A 77 13.20 -7.05 -1.25
CA ARG A 77 14.65 -6.74 -1.24
C ARG A 77 15.35 -7.23 -2.49
N LYS A 78 15.00 -8.42 -2.97
CA LYS A 78 15.57 -8.98 -4.21
C LYS A 78 15.26 -8.08 -5.39
N VAL A 79 14.02 -7.62 -5.53
CA VAL A 79 13.60 -6.68 -6.58
C VAL A 79 14.43 -5.40 -6.52
N ALA A 80 14.48 -4.76 -5.36
CA ALA A 80 15.23 -3.52 -5.19
C ALA A 80 16.70 -3.70 -5.60
N LYS A 81 17.34 -4.78 -5.12
CA LYS A 81 18.73 -5.09 -5.45
C LYS A 81 18.95 -5.38 -6.94
N SER A 82 17.98 -5.98 -7.63
CA SER A 82 18.10 -6.23 -9.07
C SER A 82 17.97 -4.98 -9.95
N LEU A 83 17.39 -3.91 -9.41
CA LEU A 83 17.23 -2.64 -10.11
C LEU A 83 18.45 -1.72 -9.95
N GLU A 84 19.24 -1.88 -8.89
CA GLU A 84 20.45 -1.09 -8.62
C GLU A 84 21.44 -1.01 -9.82
N PRO A 85 21.64 -2.06 -10.65
CA PRO A 85 22.53 -1.97 -11.81
C PRO A 85 21.99 -1.09 -12.96
N PHE A 86 20.68 -0.91 -13.03
CA PHE A 86 19.99 -0.29 -14.18
C PHE A 86 19.41 1.09 -13.85
N ALA A 87 19.18 1.37 -12.57
CA ALA A 87 18.52 2.57 -12.09
C ALA A 87 19.27 3.25 -10.94
N LYS A 88 19.01 4.55 -10.78
CA LYS A 88 19.48 5.38 -9.66
C LYS A 88 18.37 5.50 -8.62
N HIS A 89 18.72 5.90 -7.39
CA HIS A 89 17.77 6.27 -6.35
C HIS A 89 16.66 5.23 -6.11
N VAL A 90 17.03 3.94 -6.05
CA VAL A 90 16.10 2.85 -5.80
C VAL A 90 15.65 2.90 -4.35
N HIS A 91 14.38 3.22 -4.13
CA HIS A 91 13.77 3.37 -2.80
C HIS A 91 12.48 2.56 -2.69
N ILE A 92 12.36 1.80 -1.61
CA ILE A 92 11.14 1.07 -1.30
C ILE A 92 10.19 2.02 -0.56
N VAL A 93 8.98 2.17 -1.10
CA VAL A 93 7.87 2.95 -0.53
C VAL A 93 6.77 1.96 -0.16
N GLY A 94 6.77 1.51 1.09
CA GLY A 94 5.96 0.37 1.52
C GLY A 94 4.50 0.70 1.78
N THR A 95 3.56 0.04 1.09
CA THR A 95 2.11 0.15 1.35
C THR A 95 1.68 -0.93 2.35
N GLY A 96 2.24 -0.86 3.55
CA GLY A 96 1.86 -1.73 4.67
C GLY A 96 1.18 -0.90 5.73
N GLY A 97 -0.15 -1.01 5.86
CA GLY A 97 -0.86 -0.38 6.97
C GLY A 97 -0.22 -0.79 8.29
N ALA A 98 0.28 0.19 9.05
CA ALA A 98 0.56 0.21 10.49
C ALA A 98 1.29 -0.97 11.19
N ALA A 99 1.61 -2.10 10.54
CA ALA A 99 1.92 -3.34 11.26
C ALA A 99 2.89 -4.32 10.58
N GLY A 100 3.49 -4.07 9.40
CA GLY A 100 4.25 -5.15 8.75
C GLY A 100 5.35 -4.84 7.75
N VAL A 101 5.69 -3.58 7.47
CA VAL A 101 6.79 -3.30 6.52
C VAL A 101 7.95 -2.54 7.19
N SER A 102 7.68 -1.76 8.23
CA SER A 102 8.72 -0.99 8.92
C SER A 102 9.59 -1.82 9.87
N ALA A 103 9.11 -2.95 10.39
CA ALA A 103 9.89 -3.79 11.30
C ALA A 103 10.98 -4.57 10.56
N ASP A 104 10.65 -5.10 9.37
CA ASP A 104 11.55 -5.99 8.63
C ASP A 104 12.45 -5.25 7.64
N LEU A 105 12.02 -4.10 7.11
CA LEU A 105 12.79 -3.28 6.15
C LEU A 105 13.23 -1.95 6.80
N PRO A 106 14.44 -1.87 7.38
CA PRO A 106 14.89 -0.68 8.11
C PRO A 106 15.06 0.58 7.24
N GLU A 107 15.13 0.43 5.92
CA GLU A 107 15.33 1.52 4.95
C GLU A 107 14.07 1.82 4.11
N SER A 108 12.90 1.35 4.55
CA SER A 108 11.64 1.58 3.84
C SER A 108 11.00 2.90 4.24
N THR A 109 10.62 3.72 3.26
CA THR A 109 9.81 4.92 3.50
C THR A 109 8.34 4.52 3.66
N PRO A 110 7.65 4.98 4.72
CA PRO A 110 6.21 4.76 4.86
C PRO A 110 5.45 5.26 3.64
N TRP A 111 4.46 4.51 3.16
CA TRP A 111 3.66 4.94 2.02
C TRP A 111 2.84 6.20 2.33
N PHE A 112 2.77 7.06 1.32
CA PHE A 112 1.94 8.26 1.31
C PHE A 112 1.22 8.38 -0.04
N PRO A 113 0.00 8.97 -0.08
CA PRO A 113 -0.72 9.22 -1.32
C PRO A 113 0.05 10.22 -2.20
N ARG A 114 0.23 9.89 -3.48
CA ARG A 114 1.03 10.69 -4.45
C ARG A 114 0.15 11.49 -5.40
N LYS A 115 -1.09 11.07 -5.60
CA LYS A 115 -2.13 11.74 -6.40
C LYS A 115 -3.40 11.90 -5.58
N MET A 116 -4.24 12.84 -5.99
CA MET A 116 -5.56 13.05 -5.37
C MET A 116 -6.40 11.77 -5.37
N VAL A 117 -6.38 11.01 -6.48
CA VAL A 117 -7.06 9.70 -6.59
C VAL A 117 -6.54 8.65 -5.60
N ASP A 118 -5.32 8.75 -5.09
CA ASP A 118 -4.83 7.79 -4.08
C ASP A 118 -5.55 7.99 -2.73
N LEU A 119 -6.17 9.16 -2.50
CA LEU A 119 -6.98 9.42 -1.30
C LEU A 119 -8.24 8.55 -1.25
N ASP A 120 -8.74 8.13 -2.41
CA ASP A 120 -9.91 7.27 -2.53
C ASP A 120 -9.68 5.87 -1.89
N SER A 121 -8.43 5.51 -1.61
CA SER A 121 -8.06 4.27 -0.90
C SER A 121 -8.31 4.32 0.62
N PHE A 122 -8.60 5.50 1.17
CA PHE A 122 -8.88 5.69 2.59
C PHE A 122 -10.37 5.72 2.92
N ALA A 123 -11.26 5.75 1.92
CA ALA A 123 -12.70 5.86 2.12
C ALA A 123 -13.27 4.77 3.06
N ASP A 124 -12.67 3.58 3.06
CA ASP A 124 -13.09 2.44 3.89
C ASP A 124 -12.28 2.29 5.19
N LYS A 125 -11.24 3.10 5.41
CA LYS A 125 -10.30 2.97 6.55
C LYS A 125 -10.73 3.85 7.73
N VAL A 126 -12.00 3.78 8.11
CA VAL A 126 -12.54 4.48 9.29
C VAL A 126 -12.37 3.58 10.52
N LEU A 127 -11.61 4.06 11.51
CA LEU A 127 -11.34 3.29 12.74
C LEU A 127 -12.52 3.31 13.71
N GLU A 128 -13.10 4.49 13.94
CA GLU A 128 -14.15 4.71 14.93
C GLU A 128 -15.13 5.76 14.43
N MET A 129 -16.28 5.89 15.10
CA MET A 129 -17.26 6.96 14.87
C MET A 129 -17.79 7.01 13.42
N GLY A 130 -17.86 5.86 12.76
CA GLY A 130 -18.45 5.71 11.42
C GLY A 130 -19.96 5.52 11.46
N GLU A 131 -20.42 4.43 10.86
CA GLU A 131 -21.82 3.99 10.90
C GLU A 131 -22.17 3.34 12.24
N GLU A 132 -21.24 2.59 12.80
CA GLU A 132 -21.38 1.95 14.10
C GLU A 132 -21.00 2.96 15.20
N LEU A 133 -21.90 3.05 16.19
CA LEU A 133 -21.78 3.96 17.33
C LEU A 133 -21.58 3.14 18.59
N ASP A 134 -20.72 3.64 19.47
CA ASP A 134 -20.56 3.08 20.81
C ASP A 134 -21.82 3.26 21.64
N SER A 135 -21.99 2.37 22.63
CA SER A 135 -23.16 2.38 23.52
C SER A 135 -23.30 3.67 24.32
N ASP A 136 -22.20 4.37 24.57
CA ASP A 136 -22.13 5.61 25.33
C ASP A 136 -22.45 6.86 24.47
N HIS A 137 -22.66 6.70 23.15
CA HIS A 137 -23.01 7.81 22.28
C HIS A 137 -24.46 8.26 22.53
N PRO A 138 -24.73 9.58 22.66
CA PRO A 138 -26.07 10.09 23.01
C PRO A 138 -27.16 9.68 22.00
N GLY A 139 -26.79 9.53 20.73
CA GLY A 139 -27.67 9.05 19.64
C GLY A 139 -27.65 7.54 19.39
N ALA A 140 -27.00 6.71 20.22
CA ALA A 140 -26.85 5.27 19.97
C ALA A 140 -28.18 4.50 19.95
N LYS A 141 -29.16 4.97 20.73
CA LYS A 141 -30.50 4.37 20.84
C LYS A 141 -31.54 5.01 19.92
N ASP A 142 -31.18 6.08 19.20
CA ASP A 142 -32.09 6.77 18.29
C ASP A 142 -32.04 6.13 16.88
N PRO A 143 -33.13 5.46 16.42
CA PRO A 143 -33.14 4.81 15.13
C PRO A 143 -33.08 5.80 13.95
N ALA A 144 -33.67 6.99 14.08
CA ALA A 144 -33.66 7.99 13.02
C ALA A 144 -32.25 8.58 12.85
N TYR A 145 -31.56 8.85 13.97
CA TYR A 145 -30.18 9.31 13.96
C TYR A 145 -29.23 8.28 13.32
N ARG A 146 -29.39 6.99 13.64
CA ARG A 146 -28.59 5.90 13.05
C ARG A 146 -28.82 5.75 11.55
N ALA A 147 -30.07 5.78 11.11
CA ALA A 147 -30.40 5.72 9.68
C ALA A 147 -29.76 6.88 8.91
N ARG A 148 -29.79 8.10 9.48
CA ARG A 148 -29.17 9.28 8.87
C ARG A 148 -27.64 9.18 8.83
N ARG A 149 -27.02 8.67 9.89
CA ARG A 149 -25.57 8.41 9.93
C ARG A 149 -25.16 7.41 8.86
N ALA A 150 -25.89 6.30 8.72
CA ALA A 150 -25.63 5.29 7.70
C ALA A 150 -25.69 5.89 6.28
N GLU A 151 -26.68 6.74 5.99
CA GLU A 151 -26.80 7.44 4.70
C GLU A 151 -25.59 8.35 4.40
N ILE A 152 -25.18 9.16 5.39
CA ILE A 152 -24.03 10.06 5.26
C ILE A 152 -22.74 9.26 5.08
N THR A 153 -22.53 8.24 5.91
CA THR A 153 -21.36 7.36 5.83
C THR A 153 -21.30 6.63 4.49
N LYS A 154 -22.44 6.15 3.97
CA LYS A 154 -22.51 5.53 2.65
C LYS A 154 -22.07 6.51 1.56
N THR A 155 -22.56 7.74 1.60
CA THR A 155 -22.18 8.79 0.64
C THR A 155 -20.67 9.04 0.67
N ALA A 156 -20.08 9.15 1.87
CA ALA A 156 -18.64 9.33 2.04
C ALA A 156 -17.82 8.13 1.52
N LYS A 157 -18.25 6.89 1.81
CA LYS A 157 -17.57 5.67 1.33
C LYS A 157 -17.57 5.56 -0.20
N THR A 158 -18.65 6.00 -0.85
CA THR A 158 -18.78 5.93 -2.31
C THR A 158 -18.17 7.11 -3.06
N TYR A 159 -17.76 8.16 -2.36
CA TYR A 159 -17.15 9.34 -2.98
C TYR A 159 -15.80 8.96 -3.63
N LYS A 160 -15.59 9.45 -4.84
CA LYS A 160 -14.35 9.30 -5.62
C LYS A 160 -13.97 10.64 -6.21
N THR A 161 -12.67 10.90 -6.27
CA THR A 161 -12.13 12.22 -6.60
C THR A 161 -11.63 12.32 -8.03
#